data_AF-A0A957NCC4-F1
#
_entry.id   AF-A0A957NCC4-F1
#
_cell.length_a   1.000
_cell.length_b   1.000
_cell.length_c   1.000
_cell.angle_alpha   90.00
_cell.angle_beta   90.00
_cell.angle_gamma   90.00
#
_symmetry.space_group_name_H-M   'P 1'
#
loop_
_entity.id
_entity.type
_entity.pdbx_description
1 polymer ?
#
loop_
_entity_poly.entity_id
_entity_poly.type
_entity_poly.pdbx_seq_one_letter_code
_entity_poly.pdbx_strand_id
1 'polypeptide(L)'
;MFTDTLILIKGAGDLASGVAARLFRAGFPVVMTETATPLAVRRAVAFAEAVYTGTTQVEEIAARRYTVDEACTLVQEPDALRQAIPVVVDPAATLVTRLRPAVVVDGIMAKANTGTTLADAPIVIALG
;
A
#
# COMPACT_ATOMS: atom_id res chain seq x y z
N MET A 1 14.94 14.12 -1.27
CA MET A 1 13.87 13.27 -0.70
C MET A 1 13.08 12.71 -1.86
N PHE A 2 12.62 11.46 -1.85
CA PHE A 2 11.99 10.81 -3.01
C PHE A 2 10.50 11.16 -3.17
N THR A 3 10.13 12.41 -2.92
CA THR A 3 8.75 12.88 -2.81
C THR A 3 7.93 12.72 -4.08
N ASP A 4 8.57 12.68 -5.23
CA ASP A 4 7.90 12.55 -6.54
C ASP A 4 7.80 11.10 -7.01
N THR A 5 8.27 10.13 -6.20
CA THR A 5 8.29 8.70 -6.55
C THR A 5 7.25 7.94 -5.73
N LEU A 6 5.99 8.01 -6.17
CA LEU A 6 4.89 7.25 -5.57
C LEU A 6 5.09 5.75 -5.77
N ILE A 7 5.02 5.00 -4.68
CA ILE A 7 5.05 3.54 -4.68
C ILE A 7 3.69 3.02 -4.22
N LEU A 8 3.09 2.16 -5.04
CA LEU A 8 1.86 1.45 -4.69
C LEU A 8 2.20 0.01 -4.34
N ILE A 9 1.73 -0.46 -3.19
CA ILE A 9 1.90 -1.84 -2.74
C ILE A 9 0.55 -2.56 -2.79
N LYS A 10 0.46 -3.64 -3.54
CA LYS A 10 -0.71 -4.53 -3.54
C LYS A 10 -0.62 -5.46 -2.34
N GLY A 11 -1.69 -5.48 -1.53
CA GLY A 11 -1.75 -6.18 -0.26
C GLY A 11 -1.19 -5.34 0.89
N ALA A 12 -1.74 -5.53 2.08
CA ALA A 12 -1.30 -4.92 3.34
C ALA A 12 -1.02 -5.96 4.44
N GLY A 13 -0.78 -7.21 4.04
CA GLY A 13 -0.34 -8.29 4.93
C GLY A 13 1.04 -8.05 5.55
N ASP A 14 1.55 -9.04 6.28
CA ASP A 14 2.82 -8.95 7.02
C ASP A 14 4.04 -8.65 6.14
N LEU A 15 4.20 -9.37 5.03
CA LEU A 15 5.29 -9.16 4.08
C LEU A 15 5.24 -7.77 3.44
N ALA A 16 4.06 -7.40 2.93
CA ALA A 16 3.82 -6.10 2.31
C ALA A 16 4.06 -4.94 3.30
N SER A 17 3.68 -5.13 4.57
CA SER A 17 3.90 -4.15 5.63
C SER A 17 5.38 -3.93 5.93
N GLY A 18 6.20 -4.99 5.90
CA GLY A 18 7.65 -4.85 6.02
C GLY A 18 8.27 -4.01 4.89
N VAL A 19 7.81 -4.21 3.65
CA VAL A 19 8.23 -3.40 2.50
C VAL A 19 7.79 -1.94 2.66
N ALA A 20 6.51 -1.73 3.00
CA ALA A 20 5.95 -0.41 3.23
C ALA A 20 6.73 0.35 4.31
N ALA A 21 7.04 -0.30 5.44
CA ALA A 21 7.81 0.28 6.53
C ALA A 21 9.22 0.71 6.07
N ARG A 22 9.92 -0.13 5.29
CA ARG A 22 11.26 0.19 4.79
C ARG A 22 11.27 1.37 3.82
N LEU A 23 10.28 1.43 2.93
CA LEU A 23 10.13 2.49 1.93
C LEU A 23 9.71 3.82 2.57
N PHE A 24 8.75 3.77 3.50
CA PHE A 24 8.29 4.94 4.25
C PHE A 24 9.44 5.58 5.04
N ARG A 25 10.25 4.77 5.74
CA ARG A 25 11.47 5.24 6.44
C ARG A 25 12.52 5.83 5.51
N ALA A 26 12.62 5.33 4.27
CA ALA A 26 13.48 5.91 3.24
C ALA A 26 12.93 7.24 2.67
N GLY A 27 11.70 7.62 3.05
CA GLY A 27 11.07 8.87 2.66
C GLY A 27 10.36 8.83 1.31
N PHE A 28 10.02 7.63 0.82
CA PHE A 28 9.12 7.47 -0.32
C PHE A 28 7.66 7.65 0.12
N PRO A 29 6.81 8.33 -0.68
CA PRO A 29 5.36 8.24 -0.51
C PRO A 29 4.88 6.84 -0.89
N VAL A 30 4.17 6.20 0.04
CA VAL A 30 3.69 4.81 -0.09
C VAL A 30 2.19 4.80 0.06
N VAL A 31 1.49 4.08 -0.83
CA VAL A 31 0.07 3.74 -0.71
C VAL A 31 -0.06 2.22 -0.80
N MET A 32 -0.93 1.63 0.02
CA MET A 32 -1.21 0.20 0.00
C MET A 32 -2.66 -0.05 -0.42
N THR A 33 -2.93 -1.12 -1.17
CA THR A 33 -4.29 -1.60 -1.45
C THR A 33 -4.56 -2.89 -0.71
N GLU A 34 -5.78 -3.08 -0.22
CA GLU A 34 -6.18 -4.30 0.47
C GLU A 34 -7.65 -4.62 0.18
N THR A 35 -8.03 -5.88 0.41
CA THR A 35 -9.40 -6.37 0.37
C THR A 35 -10.23 -5.79 1.53
N ALA A 36 -11.56 -5.87 1.43
CA ALA A 36 -12.45 -5.43 2.52
C ALA A 36 -12.40 -6.34 3.76
N THR A 37 -11.94 -7.57 3.58
CA THR A 37 -11.78 -8.58 4.64
C THR A 37 -10.38 -9.18 4.56
N PRO A 38 -9.33 -8.44 4.96
CA PRO A 38 -7.96 -8.93 4.90
C PRO A 38 -7.77 -10.24 5.67
N LEU A 39 -6.97 -11.14 5.10
CA LEU A 39 -6.67 -12.48 5.63
C LEU A 39 -5.38 -12.51 6.48
N ALA A 40 -4.88 -11.34 6.91
CA ALA A 40 -3.64 -11.26 7.66
C ALA A 40 -3.74 -12.11 8.95
N VAL A 41 -2.91 -13.15 9.06
CA VAL A 41 -2.87 -14.00 10.24
C VAL A 41 -2.27 -13.24 11.42
N ARG A 42 -1.17 -12.52 11.18
CA ARG A 42 -0.46 -11.73 12.19
C ARG A 42 -0.87 -10.26 12.12
N ARG A 43 -2.09 -9.97 12.59
CA ARG A 43 -2.70 -8.64 12.46
C ARG A 43 -1.96 -7.51 13.19
N ALA A 44 -1.34 -7.80 14.32
CA ALA A 44 -0.60 -6.80 15.11
C ALA A 44 0.66 -6.24 14.41
N VAL A 45 1.14 -6.90 13.35
CA VAL A 45 2.32 -6.47 12.57
C VAL A 45 1.97 -6.18 11.10
N ALA A 46 0.68 -6.08 10.78
CA ALA A 46 0.20 -5.86 9.42
C ALA A 46 -0.63 -4.58 9.36
N PHE A 47 -0.31 -3.70 8.41
CA PHE A 47 -1.08 -2.49 8.17
C PHE A 47 -2.52 -2.78 7.71
N ALA A 48 -2.79 -4.00 7.20
CA ALA A 48 -4.13 -4.50 6.93
C ALA A 48 -5.11 -4.38 8.11
N GLU A 49 -4.63 -4.36 9.37
CA GLU A 49 -5.51 -4.17 10.53
C GLU A 49 -6.27 -2.83 10.46
N ALA A 50 -5.69 -1.80 9.83
CA ALA A 50 -6.38 -0.52 9.62
C ALA A 50 -7.70 -0.68 8.85
N VAL A 51 -7.85 -1.69 8.00
CA VAL A 51 -9.12 -1.95 7.29
C VAL A 51 -10.27 -2.18 8.27
N TYR A 52 -9.99 -2.85 9.40
CA TYR A 52 -10.98 -3.15 10.44
C TYR A 52 -11.12 -2.01 11.45
N THR A 53 -10.01 -1.44 11.92
CA THR A 53 -9.98 -0.48 13.03
C THR A 53 -10.04 0.99 12.58
N GLY A 54 -9.90 1.26 11.28
CA GLY A 54 -9.77 2.60 10.71
C GLY A 54 -8.35 3.15 10.77
N THR A 55 -7.58 2.83 11.80
CA THR A 55 -6.16 3.17 11.95
C THR A 55 -5.40 2.04 12.65
N THR A 56 -4.11 1.90 12.34
CA THR A 56 -3.21 1.01 13.06
C THR A 56 -1.83 1.62 13.16
N GLN A 57 -1.00 1.07 14.04
CA GLN A 57 0.38 1.44 14.19
C GLN A 57 1.23 0.17 14.22
N VAL A 58 2.22 0.10 13.34
CA VAL A 58 3.24 -0.96 13.34
C VAL A 58 4.57 -0.27 13.60
N GLU A 59 5.21 -0.63 14.71
CA GLU A 59 6.37 0.09 15.24
C GLU A 59 6.02 1.58 15.44
N GLU A 60 6.78 2.53 14.89
CA GLU A 60 6.47 3.95 14.94
C GLU A 60 5.58 4.45 13.79
N ILE A 61 5.26 3.59 12.82
CA ILE A 61 4.61 3.97 11.57
C ILE A 61 3.10 3.83 11.71
N ALA A 62 2.39 4.95 11.56
CA ALA A 62 0.95 4.98 11.49
C ALA A 62 0.46 4.56 10.10
N ALA A 63 -0.66 3.85 10.05
CA ALA A 63 -1.40 3.60 8.83
C ALA A 63 -2.89 3.88 9.05
N ARG A 64 -3.56 4.37 8.02
CA ARG A 64 -4.98 4.77 8.08
C ARG A 64 -5.75 4.24 6.90
N ARG A 65 -6.99 3.83 7.16
CA ARG A 65 -7.91 3.34 6.14
C ARG A 65 -8.46 4.46 5.29
N TYR A 66 -8.52 4.22 3.99
CA TYR A 66 -9.15 5.10 3.01
C TYR A 66 -9.98 4.32 2.00
N THR A 67 -10.89 5.03 1.35
CA THR A 67 -11.54 4.62 0.10
C THR A 67 -10.69 5.03 -1.11
N VAL A 68 -11.01 4.49 -2.29
CA VAL A 68 -10.33 4.81 -3.55
C VAL A 68 -10.38 6.32 -3.85
N ASP A 69 -11.54 6.95 -3.65
CA ASP A 69 -11.73 8.36 -3.99
C ASP A 69 -11.01 9.29 -3.00
N GLU A 70 -11.00 8.95 -1.70
CA GLU A 70 -10.20 9.66 -0.71
C GLU A 70 -8.70 9.55 -1.02
N ALA A 71 -8.22 8.37 -1.42
CA ALA A 71 -6.82 8.17 -1.78
C ALA A 71 -6.41 9.00 -3.00
N CYS A 72 -7.28 9.13 -4.01
CA CYS A 72 -7.01 9.97 -5.19
C CYS A 72 -6.83 11.46 -4.84
N THR A 73 -7.52 11.92 -3.80
CA THR A 73 -7.38 13.28 -3.27
C THR A 73 -6.11 13.39 -2.43
N LEU A 74 -5.88 12.42 -1.53
CA LEU A 74 -4.76 12.40 -0.59
C LEU A 74 -3.39 12.42 -1.27
N VAL A 75 -3.24 11.76 -2.41
CA VAL A 75 -1.94 11.74 -3.13
C VAL A 75 -1.52 13.10 -3.67
N GLN A 76 -2.44 14.06 -3.76
CA GLN A 76 -2.13 15.45 -4.13
C GLN A 76 -1.54 16.24 -2.95
N GLU A 77 -1.48 15.65 -1.75
CA GLU A 77 -0.96 16.25 -0.53
C GLU A 77 0.29 15.46 -0.06
N PRO A 78 1.49 15.79 -0.56
CA PRO A 78 2.71 15.02 -0.27
C PRO A 78 3.01 14.87 1.21
N ASP A 79 2.74 15.91 2.01
CA ASP A 79 2.98 15.89 3.46
C ASP A 79 2.06 14.89 4.18
N ALA A 80 0.84 14.68 3.70
CA ALA A 80 -0.09 13.72 4.29
C ALA A 80 0.44 12.28 4.15
N LEU A 81 1.04 11.96 3.00
CA LEU A 81 1.68 10.66 2.75
C LEU A 81 2.94 10.43 3.58
N ARG A 82 3.47 11.46 4.27
CA ARG A 82 4.60 11.32 5.21
C ARG A 82 4.16 11.08 6.65
N GLN A 83 2.90 11.32 6.98
CA GLN A 83 2.39 11.21 8.35
C GLN A 83 1.88 9.81 8.64
N ALA A 84 1.21 9.19 7.67
CA ALA A 84 0.69 7.84 7.78
C ALA A 84 0.62 7.17 6.41
N ILE A 85 0.76 5.85 6.39
CA ILE A 85 0.58 5.04 5.18
C ILE A 85 -0.91 4.85 4.91
N PRO A 86 -1.43 5.26 3.75
CA PRO A 86 -2.80 4.97 3.36
C PRO A 86 -2.97 3.49 3.02
N VAL A 87 -3.94 2.85 3.67
CA VAL A 87 -4.39 1.48 3.36
C VAL A 87 -5.77 1.57 2.75
N VAL A 88 -5.85 1.34 1.44
CA VAL A 88 -7.04 1.58 0.65
C VAL A 88 -7.81 0.29 0.46
N VAL A 89 -9.11 0.30 0.80
CA VAL A 89 -9.99 -0.84 0.48
C VAL A 89 -10.28 -0.82 -1.03
N ASP A 90 -9.48 -1.58 -1.78
CA ASP A 90 -9.49 -1.66 -3.24
C ASP A 90 -9.07 -3.07 -3.68
N PRO A 91 -9.98 -4.07 -3.60
CA PRO A 91 -9.65 -5.47 -3.90
C PRO A 91 -9.14 -5.69 -5.32
N ALA A 92 -9.52 -4.83 -6.27
CA ALA A 92 -9.12 -4.92 -7.67
C ALA A 92 -7.87 -4.08 -7.99
N ALA A 93 -7.26 -3.45 -6.99
CA ALA A 93 -6.11 -2.54 -7.15
C ALA A 93 -6.30 -1.50 -8.26
N THR A 94 -7.51 -0.96 -8.39
CA THR A 94 -7.86 0.05 -9.40
C THR A 94 -6.99 1.31 -9.30
N LEU A 95 -6.45 1.60 -8.11
CA LEU A 95 -5.51 2.70 -7.88
C LEU A 95 -4.24 2.61 -8.72
N VAL A 96 -3.79 1.42 -9.15
CA VAL A 96 -2.66 1.28 -10.07
C VAL A 96 -2.92 2.11 -11.33
N THR A 97 -4.09 1.93 -11.96
CA THR A 97 -4.46 2.66 -13.17
C THR A 97 -4.79 4.13 -12.93
N ARG A 98 -5.41 4.46 -11.79
CA ARG A 98 -5.82 5.83 -11.47
C ARG A 98 -4.63 6.72 -11.11
N LEU A 99 -3.67 6.19 -10.36
CA LEU A 99 -2.54 6.95 -9.83
C LEU A 99 -1.31 6.88 -10.71
N ARG A 100 -1.15 5.83 -11.53
CA ARG A 100 0.04 5.57 -12.36
C ARG A 100 1.33 5.74 -11.56
N PRO A 101 1.54 4.93 -10.51
CA PRO A 101 2.71 5.05 -9.65
C PRO A 101 4.01 4.76 -10.42
N ALA A 102 5.13 5.26 -9.90
CA ALA A 102 6.44 4.97 -10.48
C ALA A 102 6.86 3.51 -10.24
N VAL A 103 6.38 2.92 -9.14
CA VAL A 103 6.66 1.54 -8.75
C VAL A 103 5.39 0.86 -8.27
N VAL A 104 5.16 -0.38 -8.72
CA VAL A 104 4.20 -1.30 -8.12
C VAL A 104 4.96 -2.44 -7.44
N VAL A 105 4.65 -2.69 -6.18
CA VAL A 105 5.11 -3.88 -5.46
C VAL A 105 3.91 -4.78 -5.19
N ASP A 106 3.92 -5.99 -5.72
CA ASP A 106 2.94 -7.01 -5.39
C ASP A 106 3.41 -7.85 -4.19
N GLY A 107 2.79 -7.58 -3.04
CA GLY A 107 3.02 -8.32 -1.79
C GLY A 107 1.92 -9.33 -1.47
N ILE A 108 1.02 -9.63 -2.41
CA ILE A 108 -0.03 -10.64 -2.23
C ILE A 108 0.57 -12.03 -2.37
N MET A 109 0.59 -12.81 -1.28
CA MET A 109 1.09 -14.19 -1.27
C MET A 109 0.08 -15.20 -1.85
N ALA A 110 -0.22 -15.06 -3.14
CA ALA A 110 -1.18 -15.93 -3.84
C ALA A 110 -0.55 -17.22 -4.40
N LYS A 111 0.79 -17.32 -4.45
CA LYS A 111 1.55 -18.43 -5.09
C LYS A 111 1.26 -18.63 -6.58
N ALA A 112 0.58 -17.66 -7.18
CA ALA A 112 0.24 -17.57 -8.59
C ALA A 112 -0.04 -16.09 -8.90
N ASN A 113 0.15 -15.69 -10.16
CA ASN A 113 -0.16 -14.33 -10.56
C ASN A 113 -1.68 -14.08 -10.54
N THR A 114 -2.12 -13.09 -9.78
CA THR A 114 -3.54 -12.71 -9.62
C THR A 114 -3.90 -11.44 -10.40
N GLY A 115 -3.07 -11.03 -11.36
CA GLY A 115 -3.32 -9.90 -12.25
C GLY A 115 -2.30 -8.76 -12.14
N THR A 116 -1.09 -9.05 -11.67
CA THR A 116 0.04 -8.10 -11.73
C THR A 116 0.76 -8.25 -13.07
N THR A 117 1.05 -7.13 -13.72
CA THR A 117 1.70 -7.11 -15.03
C THR A 117 2.83 -6.09 -15.10
N LEU A 118 3.76 -6.25 -16.04
CA LEU A 118 4.82 -5.25 -16.29
C LEU A 118 4.28 -3.91 -16.81
N ALA A 119 3.00 -3.83 -17.19
CA ALA A 119 2.36 -2.59 -17.63
C ALA A 119 1.84 -1.75 -16.45
N ASP A 120 1.83 -2.30 -15.23
CA ASP A 120 1.25 -1.65 -14.05
C ASP A 120 2.05 -0.41 -13.60
N ALA A 121 3.36 -0.41 -13.85
CA ALA A 121 4.26 0.72 -13.58
C ALA A 121 5.61 0.56 -14.32
N PRO A 122 6.44 1.63 -14.43
CA PRO A 122 7.80 1.52 -14.95
C PRO A 122 8.68 0.48 -14.23
N ILE A 123 8.47 0.30 -12.92
CA ILE A 123 9.11 -0.75 -12.13
C ILE A 123 8.02 -1.58 -11.46
N VAL A 124 8.05 -2.89 -11.67
CA VAL A 124 7.13 -3.84 -11.06
C VAL A 124 7.93 -4.92 -10.35
N ILE A 125 7.63 -5.13 -9.07
CA ILE A 125 8.31 -6.12 -8.22
C ILE A 125 7.23 -7.04 -7.63
N ALA A 126 7.32 -8.33 -7.87
CA ALA A 126 6.45 -9.33 -7.24
C ALA A 126 7.24 -10.13 -6.21
N LEU A 127 6.70 -10.30 -5.01
CA LEU A 127 7.43 -10.92 -3.89
C LEU A 127 7.20 -12.44 -3.74
N GLY A 128 6.17 -13.02 -4.36
CA GLY A 128 5.92 -14.47 -4.28
C GLY A 128 4.56 -14.96 -4.75
#